data_AF-A0A419GUD3-F1
#
_entry.id   AF-A0A419GUD3-F1
#
_cell.length_a   1.000
_cell.length_b   1.000
_cell.length_c   1.000
_cell.angle_alpha   90.00
_cell.angle_beta   90.00
_cell.angle_gamma   90.00
#
_symmetry.space_group_name_H-M   'P 1'
#
loop_
_entity.id
_entity.type
_entity.pdbx_description
1 polymer ?
#
loop_
_entity_poly.entity_id
_entity_poly.type
_entity_poly.pdbx_seq_one_letter_code
_entity_poly.pdbx_strand_id
1 'polypeptide(L)'
;MKSGKSDDIANSSAPFADALRDLMEERRMSYRRLATRTKLSAGYLNHLACGTRPVPANQVVKVIARALRVKPEYFFEYRQRRLRDELYRYPELADQLYDFIIADKPAPRDFRSVLDTARKK
;
A
#
# COMPACT_ATOMS: atom_id res chain seq x y z
N MET A 1 30.89 5.91 2.09
CA MET A 1 29.54 5.96 1.51
C MET A 1 28.56 5.42 2.54
N LYS A 2 27.77 6.29 3.21
CA LYS A 2 26.86 5.83 4.28
C LYS A 2 25.59 5.25 3.65
N SER A 3 25.44 3.93 3.79
CA SER A 3 24.20 3.18 3.60
C SER A 3 23.10 3.84 4.43
N GLY A 4 22.19 4.56 3.77
CA GLY A 4 21.05 5.19 4.42
C GLY A 4 20.06 4.09 4.79
N LYS A 5 19.87 3.86 6.10
CA LYS A 5 18.74 3.09 6.62
C LYS A 5 17.46 3.57 5.92
N SER A 6 16.72 2.63 5.35
CA SER A 6 15.29 2.81 5.06
C SER A 6 14.67 3.32 6.35
N ASP A 7 14.28 4.59 6.44
CA ASP A 7 13.58 5.11 7.61
C ASP A 7 12.34 4.23 7.82
N ASP A 8 12.30 3.51 8.94
CA ASP A 8 11.17 2.66 9.34
C ASP A 8 9.98 3.55 9.75
N ILE A 9 9.42 4.28 8.79
CA ILE A 9 8.18 5.03 8.96
C ILE A 9 7.03 4.03 9.05
N ALA A 10 6.16 4.21 10.05
CA ALA A 10 4.95 3.43 10.20
C ALA A 10 4.04 3.56 8.96
N ASN A 11 3.35 2.49 8.59
CA ASN A 11 2.44 2.53 7.44
C ASN A 11 1.31 3.54 7.69
N SER A 12 0.98 4.32 6.67
CA SER A 12 -0.18 5.21 6.74
C SER A 12 -1.48 4.41 6.61
N SER A 13 -2.48 4.82 7.40
CA SER A 13 -3.89 4.42 7.26
C SER A 13 -4.73 5.47 6.54
N ALA A 14 -4.16 6.63 6.22
CA ALA A 14 -4.84 7.69 5.47
C ALA A 14 -5.05 7.30 4.00
N PRO A 15 -6.05 7.91 3.32
CA PRO A 15 -6.21 7.76 1.88
C PRO A 15 -4.93 8.14 1.12
N PHE A 16 -4.69 7.51 -0.04
CA PHE A 16 -3.47 7.68 -0.83
C PHE A 16 -3.10 9.15 -1.08
N ALA A 17 -4.08 9.98 -1.42
CA ALA A 17 -3.87 11.39 -1.75
C ALA A 17 -3.33 12.18 -0.55
N ASP A 18 -3.92 11.96 0.62
CA ASP A 18 -3.51 12.60 1.88
C ASP A 18 -2.14 12.07 2.33
N ALA A 19 -1.96 10.75 2.34
CA ALA A 19 -0.67 10.14 2.65
C ALA A 19 0.46 10.61 1.72
N LEU A 20 0.17 10.84 0.44
CA LEU A 20 1.12 11.38 -0.51
C LEU A 20 1.46 12.84 -0.20
N ARG A 21 0.45 13.68 0.09
CA ARG A 21 0.65 15.09 0.43
C ARG A 21 1.46 15.24 1.71
N ASP A 22 1.07 14.53 2.77
CA ASP A 22 1.75 14.57 4.07
C ASP A 22 3.23 14.15 3.93
N LEU A 23 3.49 13.06 3.20
CA LEU A 23 4.84 12.59 2.95
C LEU A 23 5.64 13.58 2.08
N MET A 24 5.01 14.22 1.09
CA MET A 24 5.67 15.26 0.30
C MET A 24 6.04 16.47 1.16
N GLU A 25 5.16 16.91 2.06
CA GLU A 25 5.39 18.02 2.98
C GLU A 25 6.53 17.69 3.97
N GLU A 26 6.46 16.53 4.63
CA GLU A 26 7.49 16.05 5.56
C GLU A 26 8.88 16.01 4.91
N ARG A 27 8.94 15.57 3.65
CA ARG A 27 10.20 15.46 2.88
C ARG A 27 10.57 16.75 2.15
N ARG A 28 9.82 17.84 2.32
CA ARG A 28 9.98 19.12 1.60
C ARG A 28 10.12 18.91 0.09
N MET A 29 9.29 18.02 -0.45
CA MET A 29 9.29 17.59 -1.83
C MET A 29 8.25 18.37 -2.63
N SER A 30 8.70 19.13 -3.63
CA SER A 30 7.76 19.75 -4.59
C SER A 30 7.32 18.73 -5.66
N TYR A 31 6.16 18.96 -6.27
CA TYR A 31 5.68 18.15 -7.40
C TYR A 31 6.68 18.10 -8.55
N ARG A 32 7.36 19.22 -8.86
CA ARG A 32 8.40 19.29 -9.90
C ARG A 32 9.60 18.40 -9.55
N ARG A 33 10.04 18.42 -8.30
CA ARG A 33 11.17 17.58 -7.86
C ARG A 33 10.79 16.09 -7.86
N LEU A 34 9.57 15.78 -7.43
CA LEU A 34 9.05 14.42 -7.46
C LEU A 34 8.91 13.92 -8.91
N ALA A 35 8.43 14.76 -9.82
CA ALA A 35 8.34 14.49 -11.25
C ALA A 35 9.70 14.09 -11.84
N THR A 36 10.75 14.87 -11.56
CA THR A 36 12.12 14.55 -12.01
C THR A 36 12.60 13.20 -11.49
N ARG A 37 12.29 12.85 -10.24
CA ARG A 37 12.72 11.56 -9.64
C ARG A 37 11.93 10.36 -10.14
N THR A 38 10.66 10.55 -10.49
CA THR A 38 9.74 9.48 -10.88
C THR A 38 9.59 9.33 -12.39
N LYS A 39 10.06 10.32 -13.18
CA LYS A 39 9.77 10.47 -14.61
C LYS A 39 8.27 10.60 -14.93
N LEU A 40 7.45 10.94 -13.94
CA LEU A 40 6.03 11.25 -14.11
C LEU A 40 5.85 12.76 -14.31
N SER A 41 4.74 13.20 -14.90
CA SER A 41 4.47 14.64 -15.03
C SER A 41 4.07 15.25 -13.69
N ALA A 42 4.50 16.50 -13.44
CA ALA A 42 4.12 17.23 -12.23
C ALA A 42 2.60 17.43 -12.13
N GLY A 43 1.92 17.64 -13.27
CA GLY A 43 0.46 17.72 -13.32
C GLY A 43 -0.22 16.42 -12.91
N TYR A 44 0.28 15.27 -13.36
CA TYR A 44 -0.23 13.97 -12.93
C TYR A 44 -0.05 13.74 -11.43
N LEU A 45 1.13 14.04 -10.89
CA LEU A 45 1.40 13.94 -9.45
C LEU A 45 0.52 14.87 -8.62
N ASN A 46 0.25 16.09 -9.10
CA ASN A 46 -0.67 17.01 -8.47
C ASN A 46 -2.10 16.44 -8.44
N HIS A 47 -2.58 15.92 -9.57
CA HIS A 47 -3.90 15.29 -9.63
C HIS A 47 -4.05 14.09 -8.69
N LEU A 48 -2.98 13.32 -8.48
CA LEU A 48 -2.94 12.23 -7.50
C LEU A 48 -3.02 12.76 -6.06
N ALA A 49 -2.23 13.77 -5.71
CA ALA A 49 -2.21 14.35 -4.37
C ALA A 49 -3.48 15.13 -4.00
N CYS A 50 -4.21 15.64 -5.00
CA CYS A 50 -5.53 16.23 -4.83
C CYS A 50 -6.68 15.21 -4.86
N GLY A 51 -6.41 13.91 -5.10
CA GLY A 51 -7.45 12.88 -5.19
C GLY A 51 -8.35 12.95 -6.45
N THR A 52 -8.08 13.88 -7.37
CA THR A 52 -8.84 14.06 -8.62
C THR A 52 -8.59 12.96 -9.66
N ARG A 53 -7.61 12.08 -9.40
CA ARG A 53 -7.33 10.88 -10.19
C ARG A 53 -7.37 9.67 -9.27
N PRO A 54 -7.81 8.50 -9.77
CA PRO A 54 -7.80 7.28 -9.00
C PRO A 54 -6.38 6.89 -8.59
N VAL A 55 -6.27 6.16 -7.48
CA VAL A 55 -4.99 5.61 -6.99
C VAL A 55 -4.34 4.78 -8.10
N PRO A 56 -3.07 5.05 -8.45
CA PRO A 56 -2.47 4.49 -9.66
C PRO A 56 -2.10 3.02 -9.46
N ALA A 57 -1.72 2.31 -10.52
CA ALA A 57 -1.29 0.91 -10.44
C ALA A 57 -0.09 0.71 -9.50
N ASN A 58 0.07 -0.50 -8.95
CA ASN A 58 1.11 -0.83 -7.97
C ASN A 58 2.53 -0.48 -8.45
N GLN A 59 2.81 -0.58 -9.75
CA GLN A 59 4.10 -0.19 -10.31
C GLN A 59 4.38 1.31 -10.17
N VAL A 60 3.37 2.15 -10.39
CA VAL A 60 3.48 3.60 -10.22
C VAL A 60 3.63 3.95 -8.74
N VAL A 61 2.86 3.29 -7.86
CA VAL A 61 3.01 3.46 -6.40
C VAL A 61 4.43 3.14 -5.94
N LYS A 62 5.02 2.03 -6.43
CA LYS A 62 6.42 1.66 -6.14
C LYS A 62 7.42 2.74 -6.57
N VAL A 63 7.20 3.35 -7.74
CA VAL A 63 8.07 4.43 -8.25
C VAL A 63 7.97 5.68 -7.36
N ILE A 64 6.74 6.07 -6.98
CA ILE A 64 6.50 7.21 -6.08
C ILE A 64 7.12 6.95 -4.69
N ALA A 65 6.83 5.79 -4.10
CA ALA A 65 7.37 5.39 -2.79
C ALA A 65 8.90 5.44 -2.75
N ARG A 66 9.56 4.87 -3.77
CA ARG A 66 11.02 4.92 -3.92
C ARG A 66 11.54 6.35 -3.99
N ALA A 67 10.89 7.22 -4.76
CA ALA A 67 11.31 8.62 -4.90
C ALA A 67 11.19 9.42 -3.59
N LEU A 68 10.22 9.05 -2.75
CA LEU A 68 9.96 9.59 -1.40
C LEU A 68 10.71 8.84 -0.30
N ARG A 69 11.50 7.81 -0.64
CA ARG A 69 12.31 6.99 0.28
C ARG A 69 11.50 6.26 1.34
N VAL A 70 10.33 5.76 0.96
CA VAL A 70 9.51 4.85 1.77
C VAL A 70 9.29 3.54 1.03
N LYS A 71 8.89 2.50 1.76
CA LYS A 71 8.42 1.25 1.15
C LYS A 71 7.01 1.47 0.57
N PRO A 72 6.61 0.76 -0.50
CA PRO A 72 5.26 0.86 -1.06
C PRO A 72 4.15 0.57 -0.05
N GLU A 73 4.42 -0.29 0.93
CA GLU A 73 3.53 -0.66 2.04
C GLU A 73 3.13 0.52 2.93
N TYR A 74 3.86 1.64 2.86
CA TYR A 74 3.46 2.88 3.49
C TYR A 74 2.04 3.30 3.06
N PHE A 75 1.68 3.10 1.79
CA PHE A 75 0.36 3.45 1.28
C PHE A 75 -0.67 2.35 1.56
N PHE A 76 -1.78 2.71 2.19
CA PHE A 76 -2.83 1.77 2.58
C PHE A 76 -3.39 0.97 1.39
N GLU A 77 -3.67 1.62 0.27
CA GLU A 77 -4.24 0.99 -0.92
C GLU A 77 -3.28 -0.01 -1.57
N TYR A 78 -1.96 0.21 -1.44
CA TYR A 78 -0.99 -0.79 -1.89
C TYR A 78 -1.12 -2.06 -1.06
N ARG A 79 -1.18 -1.94 0.27
CA ARG A 79 -1.39 -3.08 1.18
C ARG A 79 -2.74 -3.76 0.93
N GLN A 80 -3.80 -2.99 0.78
CA GLN A 80 -5.15 -3.49 0.52
C GLN A 80 -5.21 -4.31 -0.78
N ARG A 81 -4.59 -3.82 -1.87
CA ARG A 81 -4.56 -4.58 -3.11
C ARG A 81 -3.76 -5.87 -2.97
N ARG A 82 -2.59 -5.81 -2.33
CA ARG A 82 -1.76 -7.00 -2.07
C ARG A 82 -2.52 -8.05 -1.26
N LEU A 83 -3.27 -7.61 -0.24
CA LEU A 83 -4.13 -8.49 0.54
C LEU A 83 -5.23 -9.11 -0.33
N ARG A 84 -5.97 -8.29 -1.10
CA ARG A 84 -7.02 -8.79 -2.00
C ARG A 84 -6.48 -9.81 -3.01
N ASP A 85 -5.32 -9.54 -3.61
CA ASP A 85 -4.70 -10.44 -4.57
C ASP A 85 -4.37 -11.80 -3.92
N GLU A 86 -3.93 -11.81 -2.66
CA GLU A 86 -3.69 -13.03 -1.89
C GLU A 86 -4.99 -13.76 -1.53
N LEU A 87 -6.03 -13.03 -1.12
CA LEU A 87 -7.34 -13.61 -0.82
C LEU A 87 -8.01 -14.22 -2.06
N TYR A 88 -7.82 -13.60 -3.23
CA TYR A 88 -8.28 -14.17 -4.49
C TYR A 88 -7.55 -15.46 -4.86
N ARG A 89 -6.26 -15.56 -4.46
CA ARG A 89 -5.44 -16.75 -4.69
C ARG A 89 -5.86 -17.93 -3.80
N TYR A 90 -6.37 -17.64 -2.61
CA TYR A 90 -6.79 -18.65 -1.63
C TYR A 90 -8.24 -18.39 -1.18
N PRO A 91 -9.24 -18.80 -1.97
CA PRO A 91 -10.64 -18.54 -1.64
C PRO A 91 -11.08 -19.09 -0.28
N GLU A 92 -10.54 -20.23 0.17
CA GLU A 92 -10.90 -20.79 1.48
C GLU A 92 -10.51 -19.84 2.64
N LEU A 93 -9.38 -19.13 2.48
CA LEU A 93 -8.95 -18.11 3.44
C LEU A 93 -9.89 -16.89 3.41
N ALA A 94 -10.34 -16.49 2.22
CA ALA A 94 -11.30 -15.40 2.07
C ALA A 94 -12.64 -15.72 2.75
N ASP A 95 -13.15 -16.94 2.54
CA ASP A 95 -14.41 -17.40 3.15
C ASP A 95 -14.31 -17.46 4.68
N GLN A 96 -13.19 -17.93 5.23
CA GLN A 96 -12.99 -17.97 6.68
C GLN A 96 -12.87 -16.58 7.30
N LEU A 97 -12.22 -15.64 6.61
CA LEU A 97 -12.17 -14.25 7.07
C LEU A 97 -13.55 -13.58 6.99
N TYR A 98 -14.33 -13.88 5.96
CA TYR A 98 -15.71 -13.40 5.85
C TYR A 98 -16.56 -13.95 7.01
N ASP A 99 -16.48 -15.26 7.24
CA ASP A 99 -17.20 -15.93 8.31
C ASP A 99 -16.88 -15.32 9.69
N PHE A 100 -15.61 -15.04 9.95
CA PHE A 100 -15.17 -14.47 11.23
C PHE A 100 -15.49 -12.97 11.37
N ILE A 101 -15.21 -12.14 10.36
CA ILE A 101 -15.29 -10.68 10.49
C ILE A 101 -16.69 -10.15 10.19
N ILE A 102 -17.39 -10.77 9.23
CA ILE A 102 -18.67 -10.26 8.69
C ILE A 102 -19.86 -11.08 9.18
N ALA A 103 -19.73 -12.41 9.22
CA ALA A 103 -20.83 -13.30 9.66
C ALA A 103 -20.83 -13.59 11.17
N ASP A 104 -19.93 -12.97 11.94
CA ASP A 104 -19.78 -13.12 13.39
C ASP A 104 -19.68 -14.57 13.87
N LYS A 105 -19.14 -15.46 13.03
CA LYS A 105 -18.86 -16.84 13.40
C LYS A 105 -17.59 -16.90 14.26
N PRO A 106 -17.45 -17.90 15.16
CA PRO A 106 -16.26 -18.02 15.98
C PRO A 106 -15.00 -18.14 15.12
N ALA A 107 -13.93 -17.46 15.54
CA ALA A 107 -12.62 -17.55 14.92
C ALA A 107 -12.16 -19.02 14.83
N PRO A 108 -11.46 -19.42 13.77
CA PRO A 108 -10.71 -20.67 13.79
C PRO A 108 -9.79 -20.69 15.01
N ARG A 109 -9.80 -21.82 15.76
CA ARG A 109 -8.95 -21.97 16.97
C ARG A 109 -7.47 -21.75 16.68
N ASP A 110 -7.07 -22.01 15.43
CA ASP A 110 -5.73 -21.73 14.93
C ASP A 110 -5.79 -21.21 13.49
N PHE A 111 -5.61 -19.90 13.33
CA PHE A 111 -5.55 -19.26 12.03
C PHE A 111 -4.28 -19.63 11.24
N ARG A 112 -3.22 -20.10 11.91
CA ARG A 112 -1.95 -20.45 11.27
C ARG A 112 -2.07 -21.76 10.50
N SER A 113 -2.65 -22.81 11.09
CA SER A 113 -2.90 -24.08 10.37
C SER A 113 -3.82 -23.89 9.18
N VAL A 114 -4.81 -23.00 9.29
CA VAL A 114 -5.67 -22.57 8.20
C VAL A 114 -4.84 -21.98 7.05
N LEU A 115 -3.97 -21.01 7.33
CA LEU A 115 -3.09 -20.38 6.35
C LEU A 115 -2.14 -21.39 5.70
N ASP A 116 -1.55 -22.28 6.49
CA ASP A 116 -0.61 -23.29 6.01
C ASP A 116 -1.30 -24.33 5.12
N THR A 117 -2.58 -24.64 5.38
CA THR A 117 -3.38 -25.55 4.55
C THR A 117 -3.72 -24.92 3.22
N ALA A 118 -4.18 -23.66 3.22
CA ALA A 118 -4.51 -22.94 2.00
C ALA A 118 -3.30 -22.77 1.06
N ARG A 119 -2.10 -22.55 1.63
CA ARG A 119 -0.85 -22.35 0.86
C ARG A 119 -0.18 -23.62 0.33
N LYS A 120 -0.57 -24.80 0.82
CA LYS A 120 0.00 -26.09 0.39
C LYS A 120 -0.72 -26.72 -0.81
N LYS A 121 -1.86 -26.18 -1.20
CA LYS A 121 -2.60 -26.56 -2.41
C LYS A 121 -2.19 -25.67 -3.58
#